data_AF-A0A653D940-F1
#
_entry.id   AF-A0A653D940-F1
#
_cell.length_a   1.000
_cell.length_b   1.000
_cell.length_c   1.000
_cell.angle_alpha   90.00
_cell.angle_beta   90.00
_cell.angle_gamma   90.00
#
_symmetry.space_group_name_H-M   'P 1'
#
loop_
_entity.id
_entity.type
_entity.pdbx_description
1 polymer ?
#
loop_
_entity_poly.entity_id
_entity_poly.type
_entity_poly.pdbx_seq_one_letter_code
_entity_poly.pdbx_strand_id
1 'polypeptide(L)' 'MVLVFINCNKTKDMIVDREHDKHREIKPIGRCEVVQSFVYLGSLIDNSVSCENEIRRRI' A
#
# COMPACT_ATOMS: atom_id res chain seq x y z
N MET A 1 -21.41 -2.98 -3.00
CA MET A 1 -20.18 -2.17 -3.13
C MET A 1 -20.25 -1.08 -2.07
N VAL A 2 -19.59 -1.28 -0.93
CA VAL A 2 -19.61 -0.32 0.19
C VAL A 2 -18.66 0.82 -0.19
N LEU A 3 -19.18 2.04 -0.32
CA LEU A 3 -18.34 3.22 -0.58
C LEU A 3 -17.78 3.70 0.77
N VAL A 4 -16.54 3.30 1.10
CA VAL A 4 -15.81 3.87 2.23
C VAL A 4 -15.23 5.21 1.76
N PHE A 5 -15.66 6.31 2.36
CA PHE A 5 -15.09 7.63 2.09
C PHE A 5 -13.73 7.75 2.80
N ILE A 6 -12.64 7.57 2.05
CA ILE A 6 -11.28 7.73 2.54
C ILE A 6 -10.78 9.14 2.19
N ASN A 7 -10.19 9.82 3.18
CA ASN A 7 -9.61 11.14 2.99
C ASN A 7 -8.22 11.04 2.35
N CYS A 8 -8.15 11.15 1.03
CA CYS A 8 -6.90 11.08 0.27
C CYS A 8 -5.87 12.19 0.59
N ASN A 9 -6.23 13.26 1.29
CA ASN A 9 -5.23 14.24 1.75
C ASN A 9 -4.44 13.75 2.97
N LYS A 10 -4.98 12.79 3.72
CA LYS A 10 -4.33 12.18 4.90
C LYS A 10 -3.95 10.72 4.70
N THR A 11 -4.51 10.07 3.69
CA THR A 11 -4.29 8.65 3.40
C THR A 11 -3.37 8.50 2.19
N LYS A 12 -2.36 7.65 2.37
CA LYS A 12 -1.44 7.20 1.31
C LYS A 12 -1.64 5.70 1.13
N ASP A 13 -1.74 5.27 -0.11
CA ASP A 13 -1.97 3.87 -0.44
C ASP A 13 -0.67 3.22 -0.90
N MET A 14 -0.32 2.09 -0.30
CA MET A 14 0.65 1.17 -0.87
C MET A 14 -0.11 0.01 -1.48
N ILE A 15 0.05 -0.20 -2.79
CA ILE A 15 -0.56 -1.31 -3.50
C ILE A 15 0.52 -2.36 -3.75
N VAL A 16 0.26 -3.60 -3.33
CA VAL A 16 1.17 -4.73 -3.48
C VAL A 16 0.56 -5.69 -4.51
N ASP A 17 1.14 -5.75 -5.71
CA ASP A 17 0.77 -6.74 -6.72
C ASP A 17 1.61 -8.01 -6.52
N ARG A 18 0.97 -9.12 -6.12
CA ARG A 18 1.65 -10.40 -5.86
C ARG A 18 1.62 -11.36 -7.05
N GLU A 19 0.83 -11.08 -8.08
CA GLU A 19 0.67 -11.98 -9.23
C GLU A 19 1.43 -11.50 -10.46
N HIS A 20 1.79 -10.22 -10.54
CA HIS A 20 2.51 -9.66 -11.68
C HIS A 20 3.83 -9.00 -11.24
N ASP A 21 4.89 -9.83 -11.15
CA ASP A 21 6.29 -9.44 -10.99
C ASP A 21 6.83 -8.52 -12.12
N LYS A 22 5.98 -8.16 -13.09
CA LYS A 22 6.35 -7.36 -14.26
C LYS A 22 5.72 -5.99 -14.20
N HIS A 23 6.25 -5.13 -13.32
CA HIS A 23 6.26 -3.67 -13.44
C HIS A 23 5.03 -3.05 -14.12
N ARG A 24 3.83 -3.56 -13.82
CA ARG A 24 2.60 -3.08 -14.40
C ARG A 24 2.32 -1.82 -13.62
N GLU A 25 2.28 -0.67 -14.29
CA GLU A 25 2.00 0.60 -13.65
C GLU A 25 0.77 0.42 -12.75
N ILE A 26 1.02 0.44 -11.45
CA ILE A 26 -0.01 0.27 -10.44
C ILE A 26 -0.89 1.50 -10.57
N LYS A 27 -2.10 1.29 -11.09
CA LYS A 27 -3.04 2.40 -11.23
C LYS A 27 -3.55 2.79 -9.84
N PRO A 28 -3.52 4.09 -9.49
CA PRO A 28 -4.10 4.56 -8.24
C PRO A 28 -5.59 4.21 -8.17
N ILE A 29 -6.04 3.74 -7.01
CA ILE A 29 -7.46 3.54 -6.73
C ILE A 29 -8.01 4.90 -6.30
N GLY A 30 -8.42 5.71 -7.29
CA GLY A 30 -8.98 7.05 -7.05
C GLY A 30 -7.93 8.17 -7.02
N ARG A 31 -8.08 9.13 -6.09
CA ARG A 31 -7.22 10.33 -5.99
C ARG A 31 -6.14 10.23 -4.92
N CYS A 32 -6.04 9.09 -4.24
CA CYS A 32 -5.08 8.88 -3.18
C CYS A 32 -3.66 8.71 -3.77
N GLU A 33 -2.68 9.30 -3.10
CA GLU A 33 -1.28 9.19 -3.49
C GLU A 33 -0.83 7.74 -3.30
N VAL A 34 -0.29 7.13 -4.36
CA VAL A 34 0.28 5.79 -4.30
C VAL A 34 1.75 5.91 -3.93
N VAL A 35 2.15 5.24 -2.85
CA VAL A 35 3.53 5.20 -2.37
C VAL A 35 4.10 3.78 -2.48
N GLN A 36 5.38 3.68 -2.81
CA GLN A 36 6.09 2.39 -2.86
C GLN A 36 6.61 1.93 -1.50
N SER A 37 6.81 2.87 -0.57
CA SER A 37 7.24 2.60 0.80
C SER A 37 6.62 3.61 1.76
N PHE A 38 6.44 3.20 3.02
CA PHE A 38 6.02 4.09 4.10
C PHE A 38 6.64 3.68 5.43
N VAL A 39 6.82 4.64 6.33
CA VAL A 39 7.28 4.34 7.69
C VAL A 39 6.07 4.10 8.58
N TYR A 40 6.02 2.93 9.20
CA TYR A 40 4.99 2.54 10.15
C TYR A 40 5.62 2.12 11.48
N LEU A 41 5.27 2.83 12.56
CA LEU A 41 5.78 2.54 13.92
C LEU A 41 7.31 2.40 13.97
N GLY A 42 8.03 3.26 13.22
CA GLY A 42 9.49 3.27 13.18
C GLY A 42 10.13 2.22 12.27
N SER A 43 9.35 1.44 11.52
CA SER A 43 9.86 0.49 10.54
C SER A 43 9.47 0.90 9.13
N LEU A 44 10.40 0.77 8.19
CA LEU A 44 10.15 1.03 6.78
C LEU A 44 9.42 -0.18 6.21
N ILE A 45 8.15 0.00 5.86
CA ILE A 45 7.39 -0.96 5.08
C ILE A 45 7.64 -0.62 3.62
N ASP A 46 8.33 -1.49 2.91
CA ASP A 46 8.45 -1.42 1.45
C ASP A 46 7.52 -2.45 0.80
N ASN A 47 7.39 -2.41 -0.53
CA ASN A 47 6.52 -3.30 -1.29
C ASN A 47 7.11 -4.71 -1.52
N SER A 48 8.20 -5.08 -0.84
CA SER A 48 8.77 -6.43 -0.93
C SER A 48 7.84 -7.50 -0.41
N VAL A 49 8.16 -8.74 -0.75
CA VAL A 49 7.47 -9.94 -0.27
C VAL A 49 7.38 -10.01 1.26
N SER A 50 8.33 -9.39 1.98
CA SER A 50 8.33 -9.35 3.46
C SER A 50 7.26 -8.43 4.05
N CYS A 51 6.72 -7.48 3.27
CA CYS A 51 5.68 -6.55 3.69
C CYS A 51 4.49 -7.28 4.34
N GLU A 52 4.07 -8.41 3.75
CA GLU A 52 2.99 -9.24 4.30
C GLU A 52 3.25 -9.68 5.73
N ASN A 53 4.44 -10.21 5.95
CA ASN A 53 4.83 -10.81 7.20
C ASN A 53 5.02 -9.72 8.27
N GLU A 54 5.44 -8.53 7.86
CA GLU A 54 5.54 -7.38 8.74
C GLU A 54 4.16 -6.81 9.14
N ILE A 55 3.23 -6.66 8.19
CA ILE A 55 1.88 -6.20 8.47
C ILE A 55 1.11 -7.22 9.33
N ARG A 56 1.20 -8.52 9.01
CA ARG A 56 0.57 -9.60 9.80
C ARG A 56 1.06 -9.69 11.23
N ARG A 57 2.28 -9.24 11.52
CA ARG A 57 2.81 -9.21 12.89
C ARG A 57 2.30 -8.02 13.71
N ARG A 58 1.72 -7.00 13.06
CA ARG A 58 1.37 -5.71 13.67
C ARG A 58 -0.13 -5.44 13.75
N ILE A 59 -0.95 -6.16 12.98
CA ILE A 59 -2.42 -6.13 13.02
C ILE A 59 -2.90 -7.39 13.76
#